data_AF-A0A841QCV2-F1
#
_entry.id   AF-A0A841QCV2-F1
#
_cell.length_a   1.000
_cell.length_b   1.000
_cell.length_c   1.000
_cell.angle_alpha   90.00
_cell.angle_beta   90.00
_cell.angle_gamma   90.00
#
_symmetry.space_group_name_H-M   'P 1'
#
loop_
_entity.id
_entity.type
_entity.pdbx_description
1 polymer ?
#
loop_
_entity_poly.entity_id
_entity_poly.type
_entity_poly.pdbx_seq_one_letter_code
_entity_poly.pdbx_strand_id
1 'polypeptide(L)'
;MCDTEKPVTPTTTEETPSVPGWVEPALDAILATLPFAADKLAPLRASYLDCLAGCGRAGDLDMEHDACRKGFLRALVDTLGLAPDATRTLEQQLEKLELDISAQV
;
A
#
# COMPACT_ATOMS: atom_id res chain seq x y z
N MET A 1 -39.05 32.29 -20.36
CA MET A 1 -38.22 32.03 -21.54
C MET A 1 -36.97 32.91 -21.40
N CYS A 2 -35.77 32.44 -21.09
CA CYS A 2 -35.24 31.13 -20.76
C CYS A 2 -34.22 31.33 -19.64
N ASP A 3 -34.38 30.58 -18.55
CA ASP A 3 -33.35 30.38 -17.54
C ASP A 3 -32.11 29.79 -18.22
N THR A 4 -30.98 30.48 -18.08
CA THR A 4 -29.69 29.98 -18.56
C THR A 4 -29.21 28.95 -17.54
N GLU A 5 -29.53 27.69 -17.83
CA GLU A 5 -29.00 26.53 -17.12
C GLU A 5 -27.48 26.54 -17.23
N LYS A 6 -26.83 26.84 -16.11
CA LYS A 6 -25.39 26.66 -15.94
C LYS A 6 -25.16 25.15 -15.88
N PRO A 7 -24.35 24.55 -16.76
CA PRO A 7 -23.99 23.15 -16.58
C PRO A 7 -23.05 23.10 -15.38
N VAL A 8 -23.59 22.81 -14.21
CA VAL A 8 -22.81 22.26 -13.10
C VAL A 8 -22.50 20.84 -13.53
N THR A 9 -21.37 20.65 -14.20
CA THR A 9 -20.77 19.33 -14.32
C THR A 9 -20.49 18.84 -12.91
N PRO A 10 -21.12 17.75 -12.43
CA PRO A 10 -20.66 17.12 -11.22
C PRO A 10 -19.29 16.52 -11.54
N THR A 11 -18.20 17.17 -11.12
CA THR A 11 -16.94 16.48 -10.89
C THR A 11 -17.16 15.59 -9.67
N THR A 12 -17.85 14.48 -9.88
CA THR A 12 -17.65 13.32 -9.03
C THR A 12 -16.40 12.66 -9.59
N THR A 13 -15.24 13.18 -9.21
CA THR A 13 -14.08 12.29 -9.18
C THR A 13 -14.35 11.43 -7.96
N GLU A 14 -15.08 10.34 -8.18
CA GLU A 14 -15.02 9.19 -7.28
C GLU A 14 -13.58 8.71 -7.41
N GLU A 15 -12.69 9.31 -6.61
CA GLU A 15 -11.34 8.80 -6.43
C GLU A 15 -11.55 7.47 -5.75
N THR A 16 -11.71 6.42 -6.56
CA THR A 16 -11.56 5.05 -6.07
C THR A 16 -10.24 5.06 -5.33
N PRO A 17 -10.23 4.85 -4.01
CA PRO A 17 -9.01 4.96 -3.24
C PRO A 17 -8.01 4.01 -3.87
N SER A 18 -6.83 4.55 -4.20
CA SER A 18 -5.83 3.82 -4.99
C SER A 18 -5.34 2.55 -4.29
N VAL A 19 -5.66 2.41 -2.99
CA VAL A 19 -5.54 1.18 -2.22
C VAL A 19 -6.88 0.91 -1.52
N PRO A 20 -7.42 -0.32 -1.55
CA PRO A 20 -8.62 -0.66 -0.81
C PRO A 20 -8.49 -0.37 0.69
N GLY A 21 -9.53 0.18 1.33
CA GLY A 21 -9.49 0.58 2.75
C GLY A 21 -9.25 -0.54 3.77
N TRP A 22 -9.29 -1.80 3.33
CA TRP A 22 -8.95 -2.96 4.17
C TRP A 22 -7.44 -3.25 4.22
N VAL A 23 -6.64 -2.67 3.31
CA VAL A 23 -5.19 -2.92 3.23
C VAL A 23 -4.46 -2.32 4.42
N GLU A 24 -4.86 -1.11 4.84
CA GLU A 24 -4.26 -0.45 5.99
C GLU A 24 -4.32 -1.29 7.29
N PRO A 25 -5.49 -1.80 7.73
CA PRO A 25 -5.56 -2.65 8.91
C PRO A 25 -4.91 -4.03 8.70
N ALA A 26 -4.89 -4.57 7.47
CA ALA A 26 -4.21 -5.83 7.18
C ALA A 26 -2.68 -5.69 7.31
N LEU A 27 -2.11 -4.61 6.79
CA LEU A 27 -0.71 -4.27 6.95
C LEU A 27 -0.35 -4.03 8.42
N ASP A 28 -1.20 -3.35 9.18
CA ASP A 28 -1.00 -3.18 10.62
C ASP A 28 -0.91 -4.50 11.38
N ALA A 29 -1.79 -5.45 11.07
CA ALA A 29 -1.75 -6.77 11.67
C ALA A 29 -0.44 -7.52 11.35
N ILE A 30 0.07 -7.39 10.12
CA ILE A 30 1.35 -7.96 9.71
C ILE A 30 2.50 -7.32 10.51
N LEU A 31 2.55 -5.98 10.56
CA LEU A 31 3.62 -5.24 11.23
C LEU A 31 3.62 -5.42 12.75
N ALA A 32 2.46 -5.66 13.36
CA ALA A 32 2.34 -5.96 14.78
C ALA A 32 3.03 -7.29 15.18
N THR A 33 3.36 -8.16 14.22
CA THR A 33 4.14 -9.39 14.49
C THR A 33 5.64 -9.14 14.66
N LEU A 34 6.12 -7.95 14.29
CA LEU A 34 7.53 -7.60 14.37
C LEU A 34 7.91 -7.12 15.78
N PRO A 35 9.16 -7.38 16.23
CA PRO A 35 9.64 -6.95 17.55
C PRO A 35 10.06 -5.47 17.56
N PHE A 36 9.31 -4.60 16.89
CA PHE A 36 9.58 -3.17 16.82
C PHE A 36 8.39 -2.36 17.32
N ALA A 37 8.68 -1.21 17.91
CA ALA A 37 7.63 -0.31 18.36
C ALA A 37 6.92 0.33 17.15
N ALA A 38 5.60 0.51 17.26
CA ALA A 38 4.77 1.00 16.17
C ALA A 38 5.21 2.38 15.65
N ASP A 39 5.77 3.24 16.51
CA ASP A 39 6.33 4.55 16.14
C ASP A 39 7.53 4.44 15.19
N LYS A 40 8.33 3.36 15.31
CA LYS A 40 9.45 3.08 14.41
C LYS A 40 8.99 2.57 13.05
N LEU A 41 7.88 1.84 13.04
CA LEU A 41 7.30 1.25 11.83
C LEU A 41 6.42 2.25 11.07
N ALA A 42 5.82 3.22 11.75
CA ALA A 42 4.90 4.21 11.16
C ALA A 42 5.43 4.91 9.88
N PRO A 43 6.64 5.48 9.83
CA PRO A 43 7.12 6.13 8.61
C PRO A 43 7.36 5.14 7.46
N LEU A 44 7.83 3.93 7.76
CA LEU A 44 8.06 2.89 6.77
C LEU A 44 6.73 2.35 6.22
N ARG A 45 5.76 2.15 7.11
CA ARG A 45 4.39 1.75 6.77
C ARG A 45 3.73 2.76 5.85
N ALA A 46 3.79 4.05 6.19
CA ALA A 46 3.22 5.11 5.37
C ALA A 46 3.85 5.13 3.97
N SER A 47 5.18 5.04 3.90
CA SER A 47 5.89 4.97 2.61
C SER A 47 5.50 3.76 1.77
N TYR A 48 5.19 2.62 2.38
CA TYR A 48 4.75 1.42 1.66
C TYR A 48 3.33 1.57 1.12
N LEU A 49 2.40 2.10 1.92
CA LEU A 49 1.03 2.40 1.49
C LEU A 49 0.99 3.44 0.37
N ASP A 50 1.81 4.48 0.46
CA ASP A 50 1.97 5.50 -0.59
C ASP A 50 2.51 4.89 -1.88
N CYS A 51 3.44 3.92 -1.78
CA CYS A 51 3.95 3.20 -2.94
C CYS A 51 2.84 2.40 -3.63
N LEU A 52 2.07 1.60 -2.86
CA LEU A 52 0.93 0.83 -3.37
C LEU A 52 -0.14 1.72 -4.01
N ALA A 53 -0.43 2.87 -3.41
CA ALA A 53 -1.36 3.86 -3.97
C ALA A 53 -0.89 4.41 -5.33
N GLY A 54 0.43 4.46 -5.56
CA GLY A 54 1.02 4.87 -6.83
C GLY A 54 0.89 3.84 -7.96
N CYS A 55 0.64 2.57 -7.66
CA CYS A 55 0.70 1.46 -8.63
C CYS A 55 -0.48 1.43 -9.63
N GLY A 56 -1.62 2.06 -9.30
CA GLY A 56 -2.89 1.97 -10.05
C GLY A 56 -2.93 2.56 -11.48
N ARG A 57 -1.78 2.90 -12.07
CA ARG A 57 -1.66 3.38 -13.47
C ARG A 57 -0.77 2.51 -14.36
N ALA A 58 -0.14 1.48 -13.80
CA ALA A 58 0.77 0.61 -14.54
C ALA A 58 0.03 -0.55 -15.21
N GLY A 59 0.57 -1.04 -16.33
CA GLY A 59 0.03 -2.22 -17.04
C GLY A 59 0.38 -3.57 -16.39
N ASP A 60 1.26 -3.58 -15.38
CA ASP A 60 1.69 -4.75 -14.64
C ASP A 60 1.73 -4.41 -13.14
N LEU A 61 0.57 -4.59 -12.48
CA LEU A 61 0.38 -4.29 -11.07
C LEU A 61 1.30 -5.14 -10.17
N ASP A 62 1.53 -6.39 -10.56
CA ASP A 62 2.34 -7.35 -9.80
C ASP A 62 3.82 -6.93 -9.76
N MET A 63 4.35 -6.41 -10.88
CA MET A 63 5.72 -5.89 -10.94
C MET A 63 5.91 -4.67 -10.02
N GLU A 64 4.94 -3.74 -10.01
CA GLU A 64 5.01 -2.54 -9.17
C GLU A 64 4.88 -2.88 -7.69
N HIS A 65 3.97 -3.78 -7.34
CA HIS A 65 3.82 -4.30 -5.98
C HIS A 65 5.12 -4.96 -5.48
N ASP A 66 5.76 -5.80 -6.31
CA ASP A 66 7.05 -6.42 -5.99
C ASP A 66 8.17 -5.39 -5.76
N ALA A 67 8.18 -4.29 -6.54
CA ALA A 67 9.11 -3.19 -6.32
C ALA A 67 8.87 -2.48 -4.99
N CYS A 68 7.60 -2.19 -4.65
CA CYS A 68 7.22 -1.61 -3.36
C CYS A 68 7.62 -2.52 -2.18
N ARG A 69 7.37 -3.83 -2.29
CA ARG A 69 7.74 -4.81 -1.27
C ARG A 69 9.25 -4.84 -1.03
N LYS A 70 10.04 -4.94 -2.10
CA LYS A 70 11.51 -4.97 -2.01
C LYS A 70 12.05 -3.69 -1.39
N GLY A 71 11.51 -2.52 -1.79
CA GLY A 71 11.88 -1.23 -1.21
C GLY A 71 11.58 -1.16 0.29
N PHE A 72 10.40 -1.61 0.71
CA PHE A 72 9.99 -1.63 2.10
C PHE A 72 10.84 -2.59 2.96
N LEU A 73 11.09 -3.81 2.49
CA LEU A 73 11.96 -4.78 3.17
C LEU A 73 13.38 -4.24 3.31
N ARG A 74 13.92 -3.64 2.24
CA ARG A 74 15.23 -3.00 2.27
C ARG A 74 15.30 -1.90 3.31
N ALA A 75 14.28 -1.04 3.38
CA ALA A 75 14.22 0.04 4.34
C ALA A 75 14.13 -0.46 5.80
N LEU A 76 13.40 -1.54 6.05
CA LEU A 76 13.32 -2.19 7.36
C LEU A 76 14.67 -2.78 7.80
N VAL A 77 15.38 -3.44 6.88
CA VAL A 77 16.71 -3.98 7.15
C VAL A 77 17.71 -2.85 7.39
N ASP A 78 17.74 -1.83 6.53
CA ASP A 78 18.72 -0.75 6.62
C ASP A 78 18.47 0.19 7.82
N THR A 79 17.21 0.40 8.22
CA THR A 79 16.83 1.34 9.28
C THR A 79 16.72 0.68 10.65
N LEU A 80 16.14 -0.53 10.72
CA LEU A 80 15.82 -1.21 11.98
C LEU A 80 16.65 -2.48 12.21
N GLY A 81 17.42 -2.92 11.22
CA GLY A 81 18.22 -4.14 11.34
C GLY A 81 17.37 -5.40 11.43
N LEU A 82 16.25 -5.46 10.69
CA LEU A 82 15.38 -6.63 10.64
C LEU A 82 16.18 -7.89 10.29
N ALA A 83 16.04 -8.95 11.10
CA ALA A 83 16.78 -10.19 10.91
C ALA A 83 16.41 -10.86 9.57
N PRO A 84 17.33 -11.61 8.93
CA PRO A 84 17.07 -12.26 7.64
C PRO A 84 15.86 -13.20 7.66
N ASP A 85 15.69 -14.01 8.72
CA ASP A 85 14.56 -14.94 8.84
C ASP A 85 13.22 -14.20 9.00
N ALA A 86 13.22 -13.11 9.76
CA ALA A 86 12.05 -12.25 9.93
C ALA A 86 11.72 -11.47 8.64
N THR A 87 12.75 -11.07 7.89
CA THR A 87 12.61 -10.42 6.57
C THR A 87 11.93 -11.36 5.57
N ARG A 88 12.36 -12.61 5.50
CA ARG A 88 11.75 -13.63 4.62
C ARG A 88 10.30 -13.95 5.00
N THR A 89 10.02 -14.03 6.30
CA THR A 89 8.65 -14.25 6.79
C THR A 89 7.74 -13.08 6.43
N LEU A 90 8.22 -11.85 6.64
CA LEU A 90 7.49 -10.63 6.30
C LEU A 90 7.26 -10.52 4.79
N GLU A 91 8.26 -10.86 3.97
CA GLU A 91 8.15 -10.89 2.51
C GLU A 91 6.97 -11.76 2.04
N GLN A 92 6.83 -12.98 2.59
CA GLN A 92 5.73 -13.88 2.26
C GLN A 92 4.35 -13.34 2.69
N GLN A 93 4.29 -12.66 3.83
CA GLN A 93 3.05 -12.05 4.32
C GLN A 93 2.62 -10.87 3.44
N LEU A 94 3.58 -10.04 3.00
CA LEU A 94 3.34 -8.92 2.11
C LEU A 94 2.96 -9.38 0.70
N GLU A 95 3.63 -10.40 0.17
CA GLU A 95 3.29 -11.01 -1.12
C GLU A 95 1.86 -11.52 -1.14
N LYS A 96 1.42 -12.19 -0.07
CA LYS A 96 0.03 -12.60 0.07
C LYS A 96 -0.92 -11.40 0.09
N LEU A 97 -0.60 -10.36 0.85
CA LEU A 97 -1.40 -9.13 0.92
C LEU A 97 -1.56 -8.49 -0.46
N GLU A 98 -0.47 -8.37 -1.21
CA GLU A 98 -0.46 -7.80 -2.56
C GLU A 98 -1.27 -8.64 -3.55
N LEU A 99 -1.19 -9.97 -3.49
CA LEU A 99 -2.05 -10.85 -4.28
C LEU A 99 -3.53 -10.66 -3.95
N ASP A 100 -3.87 -10.52 -2.67
CA ASP A 100 -5.25 -10.24 -2.24
C ASP A 100 -5.73 -8.86 -2.71
N ILE A 101 -4.83 -7.87 -2.87
CA ILE A 101 -5.10 -6.57 -3.50
C ILE A 101 -5.36 -6.76 -4.99
N SER A 102 -4.42 -7.38 -5.72
CA SER A 102 -4.52 -7.64 -7.17
C SER A 102 -5.80 -8.40 -7.54
N ALA A 103 -6.29 -9.30 -6.66
CA ALA A 103 -7.51 -10.07 -6.89
C ALA A 103 -8.81 -9.27 -6.74
N GLN A 104 -8.75 -8.08 -6.12
CA GLN A 104 -9.90 -7.25 -5.79
C GLN A 104 -9.95 -5.92 -6.57
N VAL A 105 -8.95 -5.63 -7.40
CA VAL A 105 -8.86 -4.43 -8.25
C VAL A 105 -9.07 -4.73 -9.73
#